data_AF-X0RZI8-F1
#
_entry.id   AF-X0RZI8-F1
#
_cell.length_a   1.000
_cell.length_b   1.000
_cell.length_c   1.000
_cell.angle_alpha   90.00
_cell.angle_beta   90.00
_cell.angle_gamma   90.00
#
_symmetry.space_group_name_H-M   'P 1'
#
loop_
_entity.id
_entity.type
_entity.pdbx_description
1 polymer ?
#
loop_
_entity_poly.entity_id
_entity_poly.type
_entity_poly.pdbx_seq_one_letter_code
_entity_poly.pdbx_strand_id
1 'polypeptide(L)'
;MWSATKYFGDIGVAHTITITPTAGGTITFAYGSTSNWGEGSEQHYRDQFTTVTQWGSYKCGERDFGDASGGCTNFTGFTGTGGTITPPELSYNLTSLFYECEKFNADISNWNTAAVTNMGYMFYKASAFKQDIGGWDTSQVTTMEGMFVCAAAFNQDIGGWDTSQVTTMEGMF
;
A
#
# COMPACT_ATOMS: atom_id res chain seq x y z
N MET A 1 7.95 3.38 -16.64
CA MET A 1 8.29 2.36 -17.67
C MET A 1 8.62 1.10 -16.90
N TRP A 2 7.70 0.12 -16.87
CA TRP A 2 7.90 -1.13 -16.13
C TRP A 2 8.87 -2.03 -16.91
N SER A 3 10.00 -2.43 -16.32
CA SER A 3 10.78 -3.57 -16.81
C SER A 3 10.86 -4.63 -15.73
N ALA A 4 9.85 -5.51 -15.71
CA ALA A 4 10.00 -6.81 -15.09
C ALA A 4 10.92 -7.63 -16.00
N THR A 5 12.18 -7.79 -15.62
CA THR A 5 13.07 -8.69 -16.35
C THR A 5 12.51 -10.10 -16.25
N LYS A 6 12.15 -10.62 -17.43
CA LYS A 6 11.35 -11.79 -17.76
C LYS A 6 11.94 -13.14 -17.24
N TYR A 7 11.02 -14.08 -16.98
CA TYR A 7 11.15 -15.54 -16.79
C TYR A 7 11.84 -16.08 -15.54
N PHE A 8 11.08 -16.76 -14.67
CA PHE A 8 11.58 -17.95 -13.97
C PHE A 8 10.49 -19.01 -13.87
N GLY A 9 10.63 -20.06 -14.68
CA GLY A 9 9.91 -21.30 -14.51
C GLY A 9 10.51 -22.08 -13.36
N ASP A 10 9.69 -22.37 -12.35
CA ASP A 10 9.68 -23.66 -11.67
C ASP A 10 8.47 -23.72 -10.73
N ILE A 11 7.77 -24.86 -10.80
CA ILE A 11 6.54 -25.13 -10.05
C ILE A 11 6.94 -25.50 -8.61
N GLY A 12 6.42 -24.78 -7.62
CA GLY A 12 6.55 -25.13 -6.20
C GLY A 12 7.61 -24.39 -5.39
N VAL A 13 8.21 -23.32 -5.94
CA VAL A 13 9.16 -22.45 -5.23
C VAL A 13 8.53 -21.06 -5.03
N ALA A 14 8.69 -20.48 -3.84
CA ALA A 14 8.32 -19.08 -3.61
C ALA A 14 9.25 -18.18 -4.43
N HIS A 15 8.69 -17.45 -5.39
CA HIS A 15 9.45 -16.49 -6.18
C HIS A 15 9.42 -15.12 -5.49
N THR A 16 10.56 -14.46 -5.46
CA THR A 16 10.70 -13.08 -4.99
C THR A 16 11.03 -12.20 -6.19
N ILE A 17 10.18 -11.23 -6.52
CA ILE A 17 10.51 -10.24 -7.55
C ILE A 17 10.99 -8.99 -6.85
N THR A 18 12.21 -8.60 -7.21
CA THR A 18 12.82 -7.32 -6.90
C THR A 18 12.35 -6.31 -7.94
N ILE A 19 11.49 -5.38 -7.54
CA ILE A 19 11.25 -4.18 -8.35
C ILE A 19 12.35 -3.19 -7.99
N THR A 20 13.04 -2.68 -9.01
CA THR A 20 13.95 -1.54 -8.91
C THR A 20 13.24 -0.32 -9.49
N PRO A 21 12.52 0.46 -8.66
CA PRO A 21 11.98 1.75 -9.08
C PRO A 21 13.02 2.69 -9.70
N THR A 22 12.53 3.68 -10.45
CA THR A 22 13.36 4.54 -11.30
C THR A 22 14.33 5.41 -10.49
N ALA A 23 14.04 5.61 -9.20
CA ALA A 23 14.85 6.40 -8.26
C ALA A 23 15.96 5.59 -7.53
N GLY A 24 16.06 4.27 -7.73
CA GLY A 24 17.11 3.42 -7.14
C GLY A 24 16.77 2.81 -5.78
N GLY A 25 17.05 1.51 -5.62
CA GLY A 25 16.68 0.65 -4.47
C GLY A 25 15.96 -0.64 -4.92
N THR A 26 15.59 -1.52 -3.98
CA THR A 26 14.87 -2.80 -4.25
C THR A 26 13.63 -2.95 -3.36
N ILE A 27 12.50 -3.37 -3.94
CA ILE A 27 11.33 -3.86 -3.20
C ILE A 27 11.11 -5.33 -3.56
N THR A 28 11.01 -6.19 -2.56
CA THR A 28 10.80 -7.62 -2.77
C THR A 28 9.36 -8.02 -2.48
N PHE A 29 8.70 -8.59 -3.48
CA PHE A 29 7.32 -9.08 -3.38
C PHE A 29 7.26 -10.61 -3.38
N ALA A 30 6.29 -11.17 -2.64
CA ALA A 30 5.92 -12.59 -2.70
C ALA A 30 4.67 -12.84 -3.58
N TYR A 31 4.68 -13.95 -4.34
CA TYR A 31 3.64 -14.33 -5.30
C TYR A 31 2.77 -15.50 -4.83
N GLY A 32 1.49 -15.47 -5.20
CA GLY A 32 0.48 -16.45 -4.79
C GLY A 32 0.25 -17.66 -5.71
N SER A 33 0.85 -17.74 -6.91
CA SER A 33 0.62 -18.89 -7.82
C SER A 33 1.74 -19.17 -8.83
N THR A 34 1.83 -20.44 -9.28
CA THR A 34 2.95 -21.05 -10.06
C THR A 34 2.69 -21.19 -11.57
N SER A 35 1.86 -20.36 -12.20
CA SER A 35 1.51 -20.53 -13.63
C SER A 35 2.40 -19.72 -14.59
N ASN A 36 2.78 -20.35 -15.71
CA ASN A 36 3.53 -19.74 -16.82
C ASN A 36 2.79 -18.52 -17.40
N TRP A 37 3.53 -17.42 -17.57
CA TRP A 37 2.99 -16.12 -17.97
C TRP A 37 3.01 -15.93 -19.49
N GLY A 38 1.84 -15.65 -20.06
CA GLY A 38 1.70 -14.92 -21.32
C GLY A 38 1.54 -13.43 -21.06
N GLU A 39 1.76 -12.59 -22.08
CA GLU A 39 1.48 -11.15 -22.01
C GLU A 39 -0.05 -10.93 -21.83
N GLY A 40 -0.45 -10.25 -20.76
CA GLY A 40 -1.84 -10.02 -20.35
C GLY A 40 -2.08 -8.62 -19.76
N SER A 41 -3.30 -8.33 -19.28
CA SER A 41 -3.67 -7.01 -18.75
C SER A 41 -2.91 -6.65 -17.47
N GLU A 42 -2.67 -5.35 -17.25
CA GLU A 42 -1.92 -4.83 -16.09
C GLU A 42 -2.49 -5.30 -14.74
N GLN A 43 -3.82 -5.45 -14.64
CA GLN A 43 -4.51 -5.94 -13.44
C GLN A 43 -4.14 -7.38 -13.08
N HIS A 44 -3.97 -8.26 -14.08
CA HIS A 44 -3.60 -9.67 -13.85
C HIS A 44 -2.25 -9.82 -13.15
N TYR A 45 -1.31 -8.89 -13.39
CA TYR A 45 -0.02 -8.87 -12.71
C TYR A 45 -0.10 -8.25 -11.31
N ARG A 46 -0.98 -7.25 -11.12
CA ARG A 46 -1.21 -6.58 -9.83
C ARG A 46 -1.83 -7.53 -8.78
N ASP A 47 -2.77 -8.37 -9.19
CA ASP A 47 -3.44 -9.32 -8.30
C ASP A 47 -2.53 -10.45 -7.80
N GLN A 48 -1.30 -10.54 -8.26
CA GLN A 48 -0.36 -11.59 -7.88
C GLN A 48 0.53 -11.17 -6.71
N PHE A 49 0.56 -9.87 -6.39
CA PHE A 49 1.25 -9.33 -5.23
C PHE A 49 0.47 -9.63 -3.96
N THR A 50 1.07 -10.44 -3.08
CA THR A 50 0.44 -10.81 -1.81
C THR A 50 1.02 -10.04 -0.64
N THR A 51 2.35 -9.93 -0.56
CA THR A 51 3.03 -9.25 0.55
C THR A 51 4.34 -8.61 0.11
N VAL A 52 4.79 -7.59 0.84
CA VAL A 52 6.13 -7.01 0.75
C VAL A 52 6.98 -7.60 1.88
N THR A 53 8.11 -8.22 1.53
CA THR A 53 8.98 -8.94 2.48
C THR A 53 10.24 -8.17 2.87
N GLN A 54 10.55 -7.09 2.16
CA GLN A 54 11.69 -6.23 2.45
C GLN A 54 11.49 -4.84 1.83
N TRP A 55 11.72 -3.79 2.63
CA TRP A 55 11.91 -2.44 2.11
C TRP A 55 13.40 -2.18 1.86
N GLY A 56 13.74 -1.67 0.67
CA GLY A 56 15.05 -1.07 0.40
C GLY A 56 15.14 0.36 0.94
N SER A 57 15.82 1.26 0.23
CA SER A 57 15.89 2.70 0.54
C SER A 57 14.61 3.49 0.19
N TYR A 58 13.51 2.81 -0.15
CA TYR A 58 12.30 3.44 -0.67
C TYR A 58 11.36 3.93 0.42
N LYS A 59 10.76 5.09 0.16
CA LYS A 59 9.68 5.63 0.97
C LYS A 59 8.35 5.01 0.52
N CYS A 60 7.50 4.65 1.48
CA CYS A 60 6.16 4.20 1.17
C CYS A 60 5.29 5.40 0.79
N GLY A 61 4.56 5.32 -0.34
CA GLY A 61 3.74 6.42 -0.87
C GLY A 61 4.37 7.25 -2.01
N GLU A 62 5.62 7.01 -2.39
CA GLU A 62 6.12 7.57 -3.66
C GLU A 62 5.37 6.95 -4.87
N ARG A 63 5.25 7.71 -5.97
CA ARG A 63 4.45 7.36 -7.17
C ARG A 63 4.63 5.89 -7.59
N ASP A 64 5.87 5.42 -7.58
CA ASP A 64 6.21 4.06 -8.04
C ASP A 64 5.63 2.94 -7.14
N PHE A 65 5.39 3.18 -5.84
CA PHE A 65 4.73 2.19 -4.97
C PHE A 65 3.20 2.35 -4.95
N GLY A 66 2.67 3.58 -4.90
CA GLY A 66 1.21 3.80 -5.02
C GLY A 66 0.65 3.27 -6.35
N ASP A 67 1.39 3.48 -7.45
CA ASP A 67 1.11 2.90 -8.77
C ASP A 67 1.40 1.39 -8.86
N ALA A 68 2.01 0.77 -7.85
CA ALA A 68 2.25 -0.67 -7.77
C ALA A 68 1.32 -1.41 -6.79
N SER A 69 0.90 -0.77 -5.69
CA SER A 69 -0.02 -1.35 -4.70
C SER A 69 -1.49 -1.02 -5.00
N GLY A 70 -1.81 0.15 -5.55
CA GLY A 70 -3.20 0.57 -5.82
C GLY A 70 -3.90 -0.27 -6.90
N GLY A 71 -4.72 -1.23 -6.50
CA GLY A 71 -5.38 -2.21 -7.37
C GLY A 71 -4.96 -3.65 -7.10
N CYS A 72 -4.09 -3.92 -6.12
CA CYS A 72 -3.70 -5.29 -5.77
C CYS A 72 -4.76 -5.93 -4.87
N THR A 73 -5.70 -6.68 -5.43
CA THR A 73 -6.81 -7.28 -4.66
C THR A 73 -6.36 -8.36 -3.66
N ASN A 74 -5.21 -8.99 -3.91
CA ASN A 74 -4.64 -10.02 -3.04
C ASN A 74 -3.55 -9.52 -2.07
N PHE A 75 -3.25 -8.23 -2.08
CA PHE A 75 -2.23 -7.67 -1.18
C PHE A 75 -2.76 -7.64 0.27
N THR A 76 -2.09 -8.36 1.16
CA THR A 76 -2.47 -8.45 2.58
C THR A 76 -1.57 -7.61 3.48
N GLY A 77 -0.36 -7.23 3.01
CA GLY A 77 0.52 -6.28 3.68
C GLY A 77 2.01 -6.66 3.72
N PHE A 78 2.64 -6.57 4.90
CA PHE A 78 4.10 -6.67 5.06
C PHE A 78 4.51 -7.93 5.83
N THR A 79 5.44 -8.74 5.32
CA THR A 79 5.92 -9.99 5.93
C THR A 79 7.42 -9.93 6.19
N GLY A 80 7.79 -9.31 7.31
CA GLY A 80 9.16 -9.34 7.83
C GLY A 80 9.30 -10.38 8.91
N THR A 81 10.49 -10.95 9.04
CA THR A 81 10.90 -11.71 10.22
C THR A 81 10.70 -10.83 11.46
N GLY A 82 9.64 -11.07 12.24
CA GLY A 82 9.28 -10.26 13.41
C GLY A 82 8.01 -9.39 13.28
N GLY A 83 7.22 -9.50 12.20
CA GLY A 83 5.86 -8.96 12.17
C GLY A 83 5.72 -7.44 12.01
N THR A 84 6.82 -6.70 11.85
CA THR A 84 6.77 -5.26 11.54
C THR A 84 7.90 -4.94 10.57
N ILE A 85 7.62 -4.92 9.27
CA ILE A 85 8.45 -4.11 8.37
C ILE A 85 7.78 -2.75 8.27
N THR A 86 8.09 -1.88 9.23
CA THR A 86 7.72 -0.47 9.10
C THR A 86 8.44 0.08 7.88
N PRO A 87 7.76 0.75 6.94
CA PRO A 87 8.44 1.38 5.82
C PRO A 87 9.51 2.36 6.33
N PRO A 88 10.72 2.37 5.74
CA PRO A 88 11.86 3.08 6.30
C PRO A 88 11.71 4.60 6.34
N GLU A 89 10.74 5.16 5.64
CA GLU A 89 10.17 6.51 5.86
C GLU A 89 8.84 6.56 5.09
N LEU A 90 7.87 7.36 5.54
CA LEU A 90 6.69 7.67 4.72
C LEU A 90 6.99 8.85 3.78
N SER A 91 6.49 8.76 2.56
CA SER A 91 6.37 9.91 1.67
C SER A 91 5.39 10.92 2.25
N TYR A 92 5.55 12.20 1.92
CA TYR A 92 4.55 13.22 2.27
C TYR A 92 3.21 13.00 1.54
N ASN A 93 3.21 12.18 0.49
CA ASN A 93 2.02 11.83 -0.28
C ASN A 93 1.76 10.33 -0.13
N LEU A 94 0.57 9.96 0.39
CA LEU A 94 0.08 8.60 0.48
C LEU A 94 -1.18 8.38 -0.37
N THR A 95 -1.42 9.25 -1.37
CA THR A 95 -2.59 9.18 -2.24
C THR A 95 -2.70 7.79 -2.87
N SER A 96 -3.88 7.19 -2.76
CA SER A 96 -4.22 5.89 -3.38
C SER A 96 -3.31 4.71 -2.99
N LEU A 97 -2.56 4.82 -1.90
CA LEU A 97 -1.55 3.82 -1.51
C LEU A 97 -2.11 2.40 -1.36
N PHE A 98 -3.35 2.24 -0.89
CA PHE A 98 -4.05 0.95 -0.80
C PHE A 98 -5.40 0.98 -1.53
N TYR A 99 -5.49 1.80 -2.59
CA TYR A 99 -6.66 1.88 -3.46
C TYR A 99 -7.00 0.49 -3.99
N GLU A 100 -8.24 0.03 -3.84
CA GLU A 100 -8.73 -1.29 -4.28
C GLU A 100 -7.94 -2.51 -3.74
N CYS A 101 -7.17 -2.33 -2.66
CA CYS A 101 -6.55 -3.45 -1.96
C CYS A 101 -7.57 -4.15 -1.04
N GLU A 102 -8.51 -4.88 -1.62
CA GLU A 102 -9.65 -5.47 -0.90
C GLU A 102 -9.25 -6.31 0.32
N LYS A 103 -8.12 -7.02 0.26
CA LYS A 103 -7.63 -7.88 1.35
C LYS A 103 -6.60 -7.23 2.27
N PHE A 104 -6.26 -5.96 2.05
CA PHE A 104 -5.26 -5.30 2.87
C PHE A 104 -5.77 -5.07 4.29
N ASN A 105 -5.03 -5.59 5.27
CA ASN A 105 -5.34 -5.40 6.68
C ASN A 105 -4.09 -5.57 7.56
N ALA A 106 -2.91 -5.21 7.05
CA ALA A 106 -1.70 -5.25 7.87
C ALA A 106 -1.68 -4.10 8.88
N ASP A 107 -1.13 -4.38 10.06
CA ASP A 107 -0.96 -3.39 11.11
C ASP A 107 -0.01 -2.27 10.66
N ILE A 108 -0.56 -1.06 10.63
CA ILE A 108 0.11 0.19 10.28
C ILE A 108 -0.09 1.25 11.38
N SER A 109 -0.51 0.82 12.58
CA SER A 109 -0.73 1.70 13.73
C SER A 109 0.53 2.50 14.11
N ASN A 110 1.71 1.88 13.92
CA ASN A 110 3.02 2.44 14.25
C ASN A 110 3.64 3.29 13.13
N TRP A 111 2.88 3.64 12.09
CA TRP A 111 3.38 4.49 11.00
C TRP A 111 3.61 5.93 11.47
N ASN A 112 4.78 6.49 11.17
CA ASN A 112 5.07 7.90 11.43
C ASN A 112 4.49 8.79 10.32
N THR A 113 3.30 9.35 10.54
CA THR A 113 2.58 10.18 9.56
C THR A 113 2.84 11.68 9.69
N ALA A 114 3.73 12.12 10.59
CA ALA A 114 3.92 13.55 10.90
C ALA A 114 4.33 14.42 9.70
N ALA A 115 4.91 13.83 8.65
CA ALA A 115 5.30 14.52 7.42
C ALA A 115 4.28 14.39 6.27
N VAL A 116 3.20 13.64 6.48
CA VAL A 116 2.20 13.35 5.45
C VAL A 116 1.27 14.53 5.26
N THR A 117 1.14 14.99 4.02
CA THR A 117 0.26 16.10 3.62
C THR A 117 -0.95 15.65 2.82
N ASN A 118 -0.96 14.44 2.25
CA ASN A 118 -2.06 13.93 1.44
C ASN A 118 -2.32 12.44 1.71
N MET A 119 -3.56 12.11 2.10
CA MET A 119 -4.06 10.75 2.34
C MET A 119 -5.28 10.41 1.47
N GLY A 120 -5.53 11.18 0.41
CA GLY A 120 -6.69 11.01 -0.47
C GLY A 120 -6.74 9.62 -1.09
N TYR A 121 -7.92 9.01 -1.08
CA TYR A 121 -8.20 7.69 -1.65
C TYR A 121 -7.33 6.54 -1.10
N MET A 122 -6.60 6.76 0.00
CA MET A 122 -5.60 5.82 0.51
C MET A 122 -6.18 4.43 0.77
N PHE A 123 -7.40 4.31 1.29
CA PHE A 123 -8.10 3.04 1.56
C PHE A 123 -9.38 2.87 0.74
N TYR A 124 -9.51 3.59 -0.37
CA TYR A 124 -10.68 3.47 -1.24
C TYR A 124 -10.88 2.00 -1.65
N LYS A 125 -12.05 1.41 -1.37
CA LYS A 125 -12.38 -0.01 -1.58
C LYS A 125 -11.45 -1.03 -0.89
N ALA A 126 -10.66 -0.63 0.11
CA ALA A 126 -9.92 -1.57 0.96
C ALA A 126 -10.89 -2.23 1.97
N SER A 127 -11.77 -3.10 1.46
CA SER A 127 -12.96 -3.59 2.19
C SER A 127 -12.64 -4.35 3.48
N ALA A 128 -11.48 -5.02 3.57
CA ALA A 128 -11.03 -5.74 4.76
C ALA A 128 -10.25 -4.88 5.78
N PHE A 129 -9.92 -3.63 5.44
CA PHE A 129 -9.10 -2.77 6.31
C PHE A 129 -9.85 -2.38 7.57
N LYS A 130 -9.28 -2.69 8.73
CA LYS A 130 -9.89 -2.45 10.06
C LYS A 130 -8.88 -2.12 11.15
N GLN A 131 -7.66 -1.75 10.78
CA GLN A 131 -6.59 -1.50 11.75
C GLN A 131 -6.79 -0.17 12.46
N ASP A 132 -6.41 -0.12 13.74
CA ASP A 132 -6.44 1.09 14.54
C ASP A 132 -5.36 2.07 14.06
N ILE A 133 -5.81 3.23 13.60
CA ILE A 133 -5.00 4.35 13.11
C ILE A 133 -5.38 5.66 13.82
N GLY A 134 -6.08 5.57 14.95
CA GLY A 134 -6.45 6.75 15.75
C GLY A 134 -5.25 7.52 16.27
N GLY A 135 -4.10 6.85 16.40
CA GLY A 135 -2.82 7.43 16.86
C GLY A 135 -1.99 8.14 15.78
N TRP A 136 -2.46 8.22 14.54
CA TRP A 136 -1.72 8.94 13.48
C TRP A 136 -1.69 10.45 13.72
N ASP A 137 -0.54 11.07 13.46
CA ASP A 137 -0.40 12.52 13.40
C ASP A 137 -0.91 13.01 12.04
N THR A 138 -2.04 13.72 12.06
CA THR A 138 -2.67 14.30 10.87
C THR A 138 -2.50 15.83 10.78
N SER A 139 -1.68 16.43 11.65
CA SER A 139 -1.56 17.89 11.77
C SER A 139 -1.06 18.60 10.49
N GLN A 140 -0.39 17.88 9.60
CA GLN A 140 0.08 18.38 8.31
C GLN A 140 -0.82 17.97 7.12
N VAL A 141 -1.85 17.16 7.36
CA VAL A 141 -2.69 16.61 6.29
C VAL A 141 -3.63 17.67 5.74
N THR A 142 -3.60 17.84 4.43
CA THR A 142 -4.42 18.82 3.68
C THR A 142 -5.53 18.17 2.86
N THR A 143 -5.45 16.86 2.60
CA THR A 143 -6.38 16.12 1.74
C THR A 143 -6.70 14.74 2.33
N MET A 144 -7.99 14.48 2.56
CA MET A 144 -8.54 13.18 3.01
C MET A 144 -9.73 12.71 2.13
N GLU A 145 -9.84 13.27 0.92
CA GLU A 145 -10.89 12.94 -0.05
C GLU A 145 -10.96 11.43 -0.28
N GLY A 146 -12.15 10.84 -0.26
CA GLY A 146 -12.34 9.45 -0.66
C GLY A 146 -11.66 8.39 0.21
N MET A 147 -11.10 8.75 1.36
CA MET A 147 -10.12 7.92 2.07
C MET A 147 -10.67 6.55 2.47
N PHE A 148 -11.91 6.47 2.96
CA PHE A 148 -12.56 5.23 3.42
C PHE A 148 -13.79 4.83 2.62
N VAL A 149 -14.02 5.41 1.43
CA VAL A 149 -15.16 4.99 0.59
C VAL A 149 -15.04 3.50 0.28
N CYS A 150 -16.11 2.77 0.56
CA CYS A 150 -16.16 1.31 0.42
C CYS A 150 -15.14 0.52 1.27
N ALA A 151 -14.49 1.13 2.27
CA ALA A 151 -13.69 0.43 3.28
C ALA A 151 -14.59 -0.17 4.37
N ALA A 152 -15.43 -1.15 3.98
CA ALA A 152 -16.57 -1.62 4.75
C ALA A 152 -16.27 -2.12 6.18
N ALA A 153 -15.06 -2.63 6.43
CA ALA A 153 -14.64 -3.10 7.75
C ALA A 153 -14.08 -2.00 8.67
N PHE A 154 -13.83 -0.79 8.16
CA PHE A 154 -13.22 0.29 8.92
C PHE A 154 -14.25 0.92 9.87
N ASN A 155 -13.97 0.84 11.17
CA ASN A 155 -14.81 1.39 12.24
C ASN A 155 -13.96 1.71 13.48
N GLN A 156 -12.87 2.45 13.29
CA GLN A 156 -11.95 2.83 14.36
C GLN A 156 -12.18 4.27 14.80
N ASP A 157 -11.84 4.56 16.06
CA ASP A 157 -11.93 5.93 16.58
C ASP A 157 -10.83 6.80 15.98
N ILE A 158 -11.24 7.82 15.24
CA ILE A 158 -10.36 8.84 14.65
C ILE A 158 -10.73 10.25 15.14
N GLY A 159 -11.50 10.35 16.22
CA GLY A 159 -11.93 11.64 16.78
C GLY A 159 -10.76 12.51 17.30
N GLY A 160 -9.59 11.91 17.50
CA GLY A 160 -8.36 12.59 17.90
C GLY A 160 -7.55 13.22 16.76
N TRP A 161 -7.93 13.01 15.50
CA TRP A 161 -7.20 13.57 14.36
C TRP A 161 -7.29 15.09 14.30
N ASP A 162 -6.15 15.74 14.12
CA ASP A 162 -6.08 17.17 13.81
C ASP A 162 -6.47 17.39 12.34
N THR A 163 -7.58 18.07 12.12
CA THR A 163 -8.13 18.36 10.80
C THR A 163 -8.06 19.84 10.44
N SER A 164 -7.31 20.64 11.22
CA SER A 164 -7.22 22.09 11.06
C SER A 164 -6.61 22.55 9.74
N GLN A 165 -5.77 21.71 9.11
CA GLN A 165 -5.17 21.98 7.79
C GLN A 165 -5.92 21.32 6.64
N VAL A 166 -6.95 20.51 6.91
CA VAL A 166 -7.65 19.75 5.88
C VAL A 166 -8.52 20.68 5.04
N THR A 167 -8.28 20.66 3.73
CA THR A 167 -9.00 21.48 2.75
C THR A 167 -10.15 20.72 2.08
N THR A 168 -10.10 19.39 2.05
CA THR A 168 -11.17 18.54 1.52
C THR A 168 -11.24 17.18 2.23
N MET A 169 -12.46 16.78 2.54
CA MET A 169 -12.88 15.46 3.03
C MET A 169 -14.06 14.93 2.20
N GLU A 170 -14.17 15.37 0.94
CA GLU A 170 -15.26 14.95 0.06
C GLU A 170 -15.30 13.42 -0.03
N GLY A 171 -16.46 12.84 0.25
CA GLY A 171 -16.64 11.39 0.29
C GLY A 171 -15.67 10.68 1.23
N MET A 172 -15.36 11.19 2.42
CA MET A 172 -14.40 10.53 3.32
C MET A 172 -14.80 9.08 3.70
N PHE A 173 -16.11 8.77 3.76
CA PHE A 173 -16.69 7.48 4.14
C PHE A 173 -17.73 7.02 3.12
#